data_AF-A0AAD7MCZ5-F1
#
_entry.id   AF-A0AAD7MCZ5-F1
#
_cell.length_a   1.000
_cell.length_b   1.000
_cell.length_c   1.000
_cell.angle_alpha   90.00
_cell.angle_beta   90.00
_cell.angle_gamma   90.00
#
_symmetry.space_group_name_H-M   'P 1'
#
loop_
_entity.id
_entity.type
_entity.pdbx_description
1 polymer ?
#
loop_
_entity_poly.entity_id
_entity_poly.type
_entity_poly.pdbx_seq_one_letter_code
_entity_poly.pdbx_strand_id
1 'polypeptide(L)'
;MPIRGSKEAPKTFRGKYTDVQRWVDHYEQLLNKCRITDEQEKCEHILAYCSIDVQNVIQTMEIFERSRWSRLRKEILCHFDAERVYQNYKPADVEKYAMKKRQEACYSLTQWRKYFVKYNSIAGGPLTKGYLSR
;
A
#
# COMPACT_ATOMS: atom_id res chain seq x y z
N MET A 1 -20.67 -7.77 8.45
CA MET A 1 -19.53 -6.82 8.38
C MET A 1 -19.46 -5.98 9.65
N PRO A 2 -18.27 -5.71 10.21
CA PRO A 2 -18.13 -4.88 11.42
C PRO A 2 -18.49 -3.42 11.14
N ILE A 3 -19.17 -2.79 12.10
CA ILE A 3 -19.57 -1.38 12.01
C ILE A 3 -18.32 -0.51 11.90
N ARG A 4 -18.36 0.48 11.01
CA ARG A 4 -17.28 1.46 10.83
C ARG A 4 -16.90 2.08 12.17
N GLY A 5 -15.60 2.07 12.50
CA GLY A 5 -15.07 2.63 13.74
C GLY A 5 -15.01 1.64 14.92
N SER A 6 -15.57 0.44 14.77
CA SER A 6 -15.32 -0.65 15.73
C SER A 6 -13.86 -1.12 15.68
N LYS A 7 -13.39 -1.77 16.76
CA LYS A 7 -12.01 -2.31 16.85
C LYS A 7 -11.69 -3.33 15.75
N GLU A 8 -12.72 -3.99 15.22
CA GLU A 8 -12.61 -5.03 14.20
C GLU A 8 -12.73 -4.49 12.77
N ALA A 9 -13.11 -3.22 12.62
CA ALA A 9 -13.22 -2.58 11.32
C ALA A 9 -11.85 -2.09 10.80
N PRO A 10 -11.59 -2.18 9.49
CA PRO A 10 -10.50 -1.49 8.85
C PRO A 10 -10.53 0.01 9.14
N LYS A 11 -9.35 0.62 9.23
CA LYS A 11 -9.23 2.08 9.25
C LYS A 11 -9.86 2.65 7.98
N THR A 12 -10.48 3.83 8.08
CA THR A 12 -11.03 4.49 6.88
C THR A 12 -9.92 4.79 5.88
N PHE A 13 -10.05 4.29 4.66
CA PHE A 13 -9.13 4.62 3.57
C PHE A 13 -9.48 5.97 2.98
N ARG A 14 -8.43 6.78 2.77
CA ARG A 14 -8.52 8.18 2.32
C ARG A 14 -7.71 8.42 1.04
N GLY A 15 -7.41 7.37 0.26
CA GLY A 15 -6.69 7.51 -1.00
C GLY A 15 -5.18 7.64 -0.89
N LYS A 16 -4.57 7.31 0.25
CA LYS A 16 -3.10 7.37 0.40
C LYS A 16 -2.43 6.23 -0.37
N TYR A 17 -1.59 6.59 -1.34
CA TYR A 17 -0.84 5.62 -2.16
C TYR A 17 0.07 4.70 -1.32
N THR A 18 0.62 5.19 -0.19
CA THR A 18 1.44 4.38 0.73
C THR A 18 0.69 3.26 1.43
N ASP A 19 -0.63 3.44 1.58
CA ASP A 19 -1.44 2.62 2.46
C ASP A 19 -2.42 1.72 1.68
N VAL A 20 -2.67 2.01 0.40
CA VAL A 20 -3.71 1.33 -0.40
C VAL A 20 -3.51 -0.18 -0.46
N GLN A 21 -2.28 -0.66 -0.69
CA GLN A 21 -1.98 -2.10 -0.76
C GLN A 21 -2.35 -2.79 0.56
N ARG A 22 -1.77 -2.30 1.66
CA ARG A 22 -2.01 -2.87 3.01
C ARG A 22 -3.48 -2.78 3.40
N TRP A 23 -4.15 -1.71 3.01
CA TRP A 23 -5.55 -1.51 3.34
C TRP A 23 -6.46 -2.49 2.59
N VAL A 24 -6.23 -2.68 1.28
CA VAL A 24 -6.95 -3.66 0.46
C VAL A 24 -6.72 -5.07 0.99
N ASP A 25 -5.48 -5.43 1.35
CA ASP A 25 -5.17 -6.75 1.91
C ASP A 25 -5.89 -6.98 3.24
N HIS A 26 -5.97 -5.96 4.10
CA HIS A 26 -6.71 -6.05 5.36
C HIS A 26 -8.22 -6.19 5.12
N TYR A 27 -8.76 -5.51 4.12
CA TYR A 27 -10.15 -5.64 3.72
C TYR A 27 -10.47 -7.07 3.23
N GLU A 28 -9.62 -7.70 2.43
CA GLU A 28 -9.81 -9.09 2.01
C GLU A 28 -9.74 -10.09 3.18
N GLN A 29 -8.84 -9.87 4.13
CA GLN A 29 -8.80 -10.67 5.35
C GLN A 29 -10.11 -10.57 6.13
N LEU A 30 -10.72 -9.38 6.16
CA LEU A 30 -12.03 -9.18 6.79
C LEU A 30 -13.14 -9.92 6.02
N LEU A 31 -13.17 -9.83 4.69
CA LEU A 31 -14.11 -10.57 3.86
C LEU A 31 -14.05 -12.07 4.13
N ASN A 32 -12.82 -12.62 4.20
CA ASN A 32 -12.59 -14.03 4.49
C ASN A 32 -13.08 -14.40 5.91
N LYS A 33 -12.82 -13.56 6.92
CA LYS A 33 -13.31 -13.77 8.29
C LYS A 33 -14.84 -13.75 8.38
N CYS A 34 -15.49 -12.85 7.64
CA CYS A 34 -16.94 -12.75 7.57
C CYS A 34 -17.57 -13.78 6.62
N ARG A 35 -16.77 -14.63 5.94
CA ARG A 35 -17.21 -15.64 4.96
C ARG A 35 -18.03 -15.04 3.80
N ILE A 36 -17.68 -13.82 3.39
CA ILE A 36 -18.34 -13.16 2.27
C ILE A 36 -17.74 -13.69 0.98
N THR A 37 -18.50 -14.53 0.27
CA THR A 37 -18.07 -15.16 -0.98
C THR A 37 -18.60 -14.43 -2.21
N ASP A 38 -19.75 -13.76 -2.08
CA ASP A 38 -20.42 -13.06 -3.17
C ASP A 38 -19.61 -11.83 -3.63
N GLU A 39 -19.39 -11.70 -4.94
CA GLU A 39 -18.54 -10.63 -5.49
C GLU A 39 -19.23 -9.26 -5.44
N GLN A 40 -20.55 -9.20 -5.59
CA GLN A 40 -21.30 -7.95 -5.48
C GLN A 40 -21.27 -7.44 -4.04
N GLU A 41 -21.48 -8.32 -3.08
CA GLU A 41 -21.42 -7.98 -1.65
C GLU A 41 -20.02 -7.46 -1.25
N LYS A 42 -18.95 -8.04 -1.81
CA LYS A 42 -17.58 -7.49 -1.65
C LYS A 42 -17.45 -6.08 -2.25
N CYS A 43 -17.97 -5.85 -3.45
CA CYS A 43 -17.92 -4.52 -4.03
C CYS A 43 -18.70 -3.50 -3.19
N GLU A 44 -19.89 -3.83 -2.69
CA GLU A 44 -20.71 -2.88 -1.94
C GLU A 44 -20.10 -2.54 -0.56
N HIS A 45 -19.63 -3.56 0.17
CA HIS A 45 -19.12 -3.34 1.53
C HIS A 45 -17.81 -2.56 1.60
N ILE A 46 -17.02 -2.50 0.52
CA ILE A 46 -15.77 -1.72 0.52
C ILE A 46 -16.05 -0.23 0.76
N LEU A 47 -17.18 0.27 0.25
CA LEU A 47 -17.55 1.68 0.33
C LEU A 47 -17.69 2.14 1.79
N ALA A 48 -18.22 1.28 2.66
CA ALA A 48 -18.40 1.56 4.09
C ALA A 48 -17.07 1.87 4.82
N TYR A 49 -15.93 1.43 4.29
CA TYR A 49 -14.60 1.64 4.86
C TYR A 49 -13.77 2.69 4.11
N CYS A 50 -14.34 3.35 3.10
CA CYS A 50 -13.72 4.43 2.34
C CYS A 50 -14.23 5.80 2.80
N SER A 51 -13.43 6.87 2.59
CA SER A 51 -13.94 8.25 2.67
C SER A 51 -14.86 8.56 1.49
N ILE A 52 -15.68 9.60 1.62
CA ILE A 52 -16.64 10.01 0.58
C ILE A 52 -15.93 10.24 -0.77
N ASP A 53 -14.78 10.93 -0.77
CA ASP A 53 -14.01 11.16 -2.00
C ASP A 53 -13.59 9.85 -2.68
N VAL A 54 -13.16 8.86 -1.90
CA VAL A 54 -12.74 7.55 -2.42
C VAL A 54 -13.96 6.73 -2.87
N GLN A 55 -15.08 6.82 -2.16
CA GLN A 55 -16.32 6.18 -2.56
C GLN A 55 -16.78 6.68 -3.92
N ASN A 56 -16.78 8.00 -4.12
CA ASN A 56 -17.15 8.62 -5.41
C ASN A 56 -16.25 8.10 -6.54
N VAL A 57 -14.93 8.05 -6.31
CA VAL A 57 -13.98 7.51 -7.30
C VAL A 57 -14.26 6.03 -7.61
N ILE A 58 -14.46 5.20 -6.59
CA ILE A 58 -14.75 3.77 -6.77
C ILE A 58 -16.08 3.57 -7.52
N GLN A 59 -17.11 4.34 -7.19
CA GLN A 59 -18.42 4.25 -7.83
C GLN A 59 -18.38 4.68 -9.30
N THR A 60 -17.44 5.54 -9.71
CA THR A 60 -17.26 5.92 -11.12
C THR A 60 -16.54 4.86 -11.96
N MET A 61 -15.99 3.80 -11.36
CA MET A 61 -15.31 2.73 -12.09
C MET A 61 -16.33 1.78 -12.72
N GLU A 62 -16.26 1.56 -14.04
CA GLU A 62 -17.14 0.60 -14.75
C GLU A 62 -17.07 -0.82 -14.16
N ILE A 63 -15.92 -1.19 -13.58
CA ILE A 63 -15.70 -2.51 -12.99
C ILE A 63 -16.48 -2.68 -11.68
N PHE A 64 -16.77 -1.59 -10.98
CA PHE A 64 -17.64 -1.59 -9.81
C PHE A 64 -19.07 -1.98 -10.20
N GLU A 65 -19.61 -1.40 -11.28
CA GLU A 65 -20.95 -1.72 -11.79
C GLU A 65 -21.09 -3.17 -12.23
N ARG A 66 -19.99 -3.78 -12.71
CA ARG A 66 -19.95 -5.20 -13.11
C ARG A 66 -19.79 -6.15 -11.92
N SER A 67 -19.71 -5.64 -10.68
CA SER A 67 -19.61 -6.42 -9.45
C SER A 67 -18.48 -7.47 -9.46
N ARG A 68 -17.30 -7.09 -9.99
CA ARG A 68 -16.12 -7.99 -10.05
C ARG A 68 -15.01 -7.52 -9.11
N TRP A 69 -15.02 -8.04 -7.87
CA TRP A 69 -14.04 -7.70 -6.83
C TRP A 69 -12.60 -7.89 -7.31
N SER A 70 -12.30 -9.03 -7.93
CA SER A 70 -10.93 -9.35 -8.39
C SER A 70 -10.34 -8.31 -9.35
N ARG A 71 -11.17 -7.67 -10.18
CA ARG A 71 -10.75 -6.62 -11.11
C ARG A 71 -10.78 -5.25 -10.43
N LEU A 72 -11.81 -4.98 -9.64
CA LEU A 72 -11.93 -3.74 -8.88
C LEU A 72 -10.73 -3.53 -7.96
N ARG A 73 -10.26 -4.59 -7.30
CA ARG A 73 -9.03 -4.57 -6.49
C ARG A 73 -7.84 -4.04 -7.27
N LYS A 74 -7.60 -4.58 -8.47
CA LYS A 74 -6.45 -4.18 -9.30
C LYS A 74 -6.58 -2.73 -9.74
N GLU A 75 -7.79 -2.31 -10.09
CA GLU A 75 -8.08 -0.95 -10.50
C GLU A 75 -7.91 0.06 -9.36
N ILE A 76 -8.36 -0.27 -8.13
CA ILE A 76 -8.11 0.54 -6.93
C ILE A 76 -6.60 0.69 -6.70
N LEU A 77 -5.83 -0.40 -6.78
CA LEU A 77 -4.37 -0.36 -6.60
C LEU A 77 -3.70 0.51 -7.67
N CYS A 78 -4.15 0.43 -8.92
CA CYS A 78 -3.64 1.23 -10.03
C CYS A 78 -4.02 2.71 -9.87
N HIS A 79 -5.28 3.01 -9.57
CA HIS A 79 -5.81 4.37 -9.52
C HIS A 79 -5.22 5.17 -8.35
N PHE A 80 -4.96 4.53 -7.21
CA PHE A 80 -4.28 5.16 -6.08
C PHE A 80 -2.77 4.97 -6.11
N ASP A 81 -2.22 4.56 -7.26
CA ASP A 81 -0.78 4.53 -7.54
C ASP A 81 0.01 3.76 -6.46
N ALA A 82 -0.47 2.56 -6.11
CA ALA A 82 0.18 1.67 -5.14
C ALA A 82 1.65 1.41 -5.51
N GLU A 83 1.96 1.41 -6.80
CA GLU A 83 3.29 1.20 -7.31
C GLU A 83 4.26 2.34 -6.96
N ARG A 84 3.77 3.59 -6.82
CA ARG A 84 4.59 4.76 -6.44
C ARG A 84 5.36 4.58 -5.15
N VAL A 85 4.86 3.76 -4.22
CA VAL A 85 5.59 3.37 -3.01
C VAL A 85 6.97 2.81 -3.34
N TYR A 86 7.05 2.01 -4.40
CA TYR A 86 8.29 1.42 -4.91
C TYR A 86 9.06 2.35 -5.86
N GLN A 87 8.42 3.42 -6.36
CA GLN A 87 9.02 4.36 -7.31
C GLN A 87 9.67 5.60 -6.66
N ASN A 88 9.49 5.82 -5.36
CA ASN A 88 9.94 7.05 -4.70
C ASN A 88 11.46 7.23 -4.61
N TYR A 89 12.26 6.17 -4.81
CA TYR A 89 13.72 6.25 -4.69
C TYR A 89 14.40 5.98 -6.03
N LYS A 90 15.27 6.91 -6.43
CA LYS A 90 16.18 6.79 -7.58
C LYS A 90 17.52 6.20 -7.10
N PRO A 91 18.35 5.64 -8.01
CA PRO A 91 19.72 5.23 -7.67
C PRO A 91 20.53 6.36 -7.00
N ALA A 92 20.32 7.60 -7.44
CA ALA A 92 20.94 8.78 -6.85
C ALA A 92 20.54 9.00 -5.36
N ASP A 93 19.34 8.62 -4.95
CA ASP A 93 18.91 8.72 -3.54
C ASP A 93 19.62 7.69 -2.66
N VAL A 94 19.90 6.50 -3.21
CA VAL A 94 20.69 5.44 -2.55
C VAL A 94 22.13 5.92 -2.34
N GLU A 95 22.75 6.45 -3.40
CA GLU A 95 24.12 6.98 -3.35
C GLU A 95 24.21 8.14 -2.36
N LYS A 96 23.30 9.11 -2.44
CA LYS A 96 23.25 10.26 -1.54
C LYS A 96 23.09 9.84 -0.08
N TYR A 97 22.26 8.84 0.21
CA TYR A 97 22.10 8.32 1.56
C TYR A 97 23.36 7.62 2.05
N ALA A 98 24.02 6.81 1.21
CA ALA A 98 25.27 6.14 1.54
C ALA A 98 26.41 7.13 1.79
N MET A 99 26.58 8.14 0.93
CA MET A 99 27.59 9.19 1.09
C MET A 99 27.37 10.00 2.37
N LYS A 100 26.12 10.40 2.66
CA LYS A 100 25.79 11.12 3.90
C LYS A 100 26.14 10.30 5.14
N LYS A 101 25.81 9.00 5.12
CA LYS A 101 26.05 8.11 6.27
C LYS A 101 27.50 7.67 6.42
N ARG A 102 28.28 7.67 5.34
CA ARG A 102 29.74 7.47 5.37
C ARG A 102 30.46 8.53 6.21
N GLN A 103 29.93 9.75 6.27
CA GLN A 103 30.49 10.85 7.06
C GLN A 103 30.14 10.75 8.56
N GLU A 104 29.18 9.91 8.93
CA GLU A 104 28.80 9.70 10.32
C GLU A 104 29.55 8.49 10.89
N ALA A 105 30.22 8.67 12.03
CA ALA A 105 30.86 7.55 12.72
C ALA A 105 29.81 6.60 13.32
N CYS A 106 29.99 5.30 13.10
CA CYS A 106 29.11 4.26 13.60
C CYS A 106 29.74 3.62 14.85
N TYR A 107 29.20 3.94 16.02
CA TYR A 107 29.77 3.51 17.31
C TYR A 107 29.03 2.31 17.92
N SER A 108 27.94 1.86 17.30
CA SER A 108 27.13 0.76 17.84
C SER A 108 26.45 -0.08 16.78
N LEU A 109 26.22 -1.35 17.12
CA LEU A 109 25.46 -2.29 16.30
C LEU A 109 24.04 -1.78 16.00
N THR A 110 23.42 -1.07 16.95
CA THR A 110 22.07 -0.48 16.77
C THR A 110 22.07 0.61 15.71
N GLN A 111 23.10 1.45 15.65
CA GLN A 111 23.26 2.46 14.60
C GLN A 111 23.46 1.80 13.23
N TRP A 112 24.30 0.76 13.17
CA TRP A 112 24.50 -0.01 11.94
C TRP A 112 23.22 -0.66 11.44
N ARG A 113 22.44 -1.31 12.31
CA ARG A 113 21.14 -1.91 11.95
C ARG A 113 20.14 -0.88 11.44
N LYS A 114 20.07 0.31 12.07
CA LYS A 114 19.20 1.41 11.60
C LYS A 114 19.62 1.90 10.21
N TYR A 115 20.92 2.04 9.96
CA TYR A 115 21.45 2.36 8.64
C TYR A 115 21.05 1.28 7.62
N PHE A 116 21.31 0.01 7.94
CA PHE A 116 21.06 -1.12 7.06
C PHE A 116 19.58 -1.23 6.65
N VAL A 117 18.66 -1.12 7.61
CA VAL A 117 17.21 -1.16 7.32
C VAL A 117 16.80 0.00 6.41
N LYS A 118 17.30 1.21 6.69
CA LYS A 118 16.95 2.39 5.88
C LYS A 118 17.59 2.35 4.50
N TYR A 119 18.83 1.89 4.39
CA TYR A 119 19.51 1.67 3.11
C TYR A 119 18.73 0.67 2.25
N ASN A 120 18.37 -0.49 2.80
CA ASN A 120 17.57 -1.48 2.07
C ASN A 120 16.18 -0.97 1.69
N SER A 121 15.55 -0.14 2.53
CA SER A 121 14.27 0.49 2.20
C SER A 121 14.37 1.45 1.01
N ILE A 122 15.48 2.18 0.88
CA ILE A 122 15.72 3.11 -0.24
C ILE A 122 16.18 2.34 -1.49
N ALA A 123 17.08 1.38 -1.33
CA ALA A 123 17.65 0.58 -2.42
C ALA A 123 16.67 -0.46 -2.98
N GLY A 124 15.68 -0.89 -2.20
CA GLY A 124 14.71 -1.90 -2.60
C GLY A 124 13.95 -1.57 -3.89
N GLY A 125 13.54 -0.30 -4.07
CA GLY A 125 12.86 0.16 -5.28
C GLY A 125 13.74 0.11 -6.54
N PRO A 126 14.94 0.71 -6.52
CA PRO A 126 15.90 0.60 -7.63
C PRO A 126 16.34 -0.85 -7.95
N LEU A 127 16.51 -1.70 -6.93
CA LEU A 127 16.90 -3.11 -7.10
C LEU A 127 15.81 -3.94 -7.80
N THR A 128 14.54 -3.76 -7.43
CA THR A 128 13.43 -4.49 -8.08
C THR A 128 13.21 -4.08 -9.53
N LYS A 129 13.61 -2.85 -9.89
CA LYS A 129 13.57 -2.35 -11.27
C LYS A 129 14.79 -2.71 -12.11
N GLY A 130 15.82 -3.33 -11.53
CA GLY A 130 17.06 -3.67 -12.23
C GLY A 130 18.01 -2.49 -12.50
N TYR A 131 17.77 -1.32 -11.87
CA TYR A 131 18.68 -0.17 -11.96
C TYR A 131 19.95 -0.34 -11.12
N LEU A 132 19.92 -1.25 -10.14
CA LEU A 132 21.05 -1.66 -9.34
C LEU A 132 21.22 -3.18 -9.47
N SER A 133 22.46 -3.62 -9.64
CA SER A 133 22.81 -5.05 -9.60
C SER A 133 23.05 -5.49 -8.15
N ARG A 134 22.71 -6.74 -7.84
CA ARG A 134 22.99 -7.38 -6.54
C ARG A 134 24.43 -7.84 -6.44
#